data_AF-A0A3S2BSN5-F1
#
_entry.id   AF-A0A3S2BSN5-F1
#
_cell.length_a   1.000
_cell.length_b   1.000
_cell.length_c   1.000
_cell.angle_alpha   90.00
_cell.angle_beta   90.00
_cell.angle_gamma   90.00
#
_symmetry.space_group_name_H-M   'P 1'
#
loop_
_entity.id
_entity.type
_entity.pdbx_description
1 polymer ?
#
loop_
_entity_poly.entity_id
_entity_poly.type
_entity_poly.pdbx_seq_one_letter_code
_entity_poly.pdbx_strand_id
1 'polypeptide(L)'
;MTKRIRTGTTLKDMTRRDFLVSSAMTAGLFVAARKLFPSGAYAATATPEVTGAKLGFIALTDAAPLMIAKEKGLFAKFGMPDVEVLK
;
A
#
# COMPACT_ATOMS: atom_id res chain seq x y z
N MET A 1 -25.71 47.80 -10.07
CA MET A 1 -24.85 46.70 -10.55
C MET A 1 -23.83 46.39 -9.46
N THR A 2 -24.16 45.43 -8.57
CA THR A 2 -23.28 44.50 -7.82
C THR A 2 -24.10 43.90 -6.68
N LYS A 3 -24.29 42.57 -6.74
CA LYS A 3 -25.17 41.80 -5.86
C LYS A 3 -24.66 41.80 -4.42
N ARG A 4 -25.58 42.03 -3.47
CA ARG A 4 -25.31 41.93 -2.04
C ARG A 4 -25.01 40.46 -1.67
N ILE A 5 -23.89 40.27 -1.01
CA ILE A 5 -23.55 39.06 -0.25
C ILE A 5 -24.61 38.92 0.84
N ARG A 6 -25.36 37.82 0.84
CA ARG A 6 -26.26 37.45 1.93
C ARG A 6 -25.87 36.07 2.43
N THR A 7 -24.90 36.03 3.32
CA THR A 7 -24.65 34.88 4.19
C THR A 7 -25.74 34.87 5.25
N GLY A 8 -26.64 33.91 5.17
CA GLY A 8 -27.75 33.72 6.09
C GLY A 8 -28.47 32.43 5.77
N THR A 9 -27.81 31.29 6.01
CA THR A 9 -28.38 29.96 5.82
C THR A 9 -29.36 29.66 6.94
N THR A 10 -30.60 30.09 6.79
CA THR A 10 -31.76 29.53 7.50
C THR A 10 -32.17 28.24 6.79
N LEU A 11 -32.33 27.13 7.54
CA LEU A 11 -32.61 25.77 7.02
C LEU A 11 -33.83 25.67 6.08
N LYS A 12 -34.69 26.71 6.03
CA LYS A 12 -35.92 26.75 5.24
C LYS A 12 -35.70 27.06 3.74
N ASP A 13 -34.53 27.59 3.37
CA ASP A 13 -34.26 28.09 2.01
C ASP A 13 -33.16 27.31 1.26
N MET A 14 -32.77 26.12 1.74
CA MET A 14 -31.79 25.29 1.04
C MET A 14 -32.40 24.71 -0.24
N THR A 15 -32.01 25.26 -1.39
CA THR A 15 -32.46 24.75 -2.67
C THR A 15 -31.68 23.48 -3.04
N ARG A 16 -32.29 22.58 -3.83
CA ARG A 16 -31.65 21.34 -4.30
C ARG A 16 -30.32 21.61 -5.03
N ARG A 17 -30.20 22.79 -5.66
CA ARG A 17 -28.99 23.23 -6.34
C ARG A 17 -27.88 23.57 -5.36
N ASP A 18 -28.18 24.25 -4.26
CA ASP A 18 -27.17 24.59 -3.25
C ASP A 18 -26.62 23.33 -2.56
N PHE A 19 -27.48 22.33 -2.33
CA PHE A 19 -27.05 21.03 -1.85
C PHE A 19 -26.12 20.32 -2.85
N LEU A 20 -26.50 20.24 -4.13
CA LEU A 20 -25.68 19.62 -5.17
C LEU A 20 -24.33 20.33 -5.36
N VAL A 21 -24.33 21.66 -5.32
CA VAL A 21 -23.10 22.46 -5.42
C VAL A 21 -22.23 22.26 -4.19
N SER A 22 -22.82 22.30 -2.99
CA SER A 22 -22.06 22.09 -1.74
C SER A 22 -21.50 20.67 -1.64
N SER A 23 -22.24 19.65 -2.08
CA SER A 23 -21.77 18.25 -2.07
C SER A 23 -20.68 18.00 -3.11
N ALA A 24 -20.78 18.63 -4.29
CA ALA A 24 -19.76 18.53 -5.31
C ALA A 24 -18.43 19.16 -4.86
N MET A 25 -18.49 20.30 -4.18
CA MET A 25 -17.31 21.01 -3.69
C MET A 25 -16.60 20.27 -2.55
N THR A 26 -17.35 19.74 -1.57
CA THR A 26 -16.76 18.96 -0.48
C THR A 26 -16.20 17.63 -0.98
N ALA A 27 -16.92 16.90 -1.84
CA ALA A 27 -16.40 15.67 -2.43
C ALA A 27 -15.13 15.92 -3.25
N GLY A 28 -15.07 17.01 -4.03
CA GLY A 28 -13.88 17.40 -4.77
C GLY A 28 -12.67 17.66 -3.87
N LEU A 29 -12.87 18.37 -2.75
CA LEU A 29 -11.81 18.61 -1.78
C LEU A 29 -11.35 17.31 -1.09
N PHE A 30 -12.27 16.42 -0.72
CA PHE A 30 -11.91 15.13 -0.11
C PHE A 30 -11.16 14.21 -1.08
N VAL A 31 -11.51 14.22 -2.37
CA VAL A 31 -10.77 13.49 -3.41
C VAL A 31 -9.37 14.08 -3.61
N ALA A 32 -9.24 15.41 -3.64
CA ALA A 32 -7.94 16.07 -3.72
C ALA A 32 -7.08 15.82 -2.48
N ALA A 33 -7.67 15.91 -1.28
CA ALA A 33 -7.00 15.59 -0.02
C ALA A 33 -6.55 14.13 0.02
N ARG A 34 -7.36 13.17 -0.46
CA ARG A 34 -6.97 11.77 -0.54
C ARG A 34 -5.87 11.51 -1.57
N LYS A 35 -5.72 12.36 -2.59
CA LYS A 35 -4.56 12.32 -3.50
C LYS A 35 -3.30 12.94 -2.89
N LEU A 36 -3.44 13.95 -2.03
CA LEU A 36 -2.32 14.64 -1.41
C LEU A 36 -1.78 13.93 -0.15
N PHE A 37 -2.66 13.23 0.56
CA PHE A 37 -2.31 12.37 1.69
C PHE A 37 -2.31 10.91 1.21
N PRO A 38 -1.16 10.35 0.79
CA PRO A 38 -1.05 8.92 0.52
C PRO A 38 -1.30 8.18 1.84
N SER A 39 -2.55 7.75 2.05
CA SER A 39 -2.91 6.91 3.19
C SER A 39 -2.37 5.50 2.91
N GLY A 40 -1.15 5.24 3.39
CA GLY A 40 -0.52 3.94 3.33
C GLY A 40 0.77 4.02 4.11
N ALA A 41 0.90 3.25 5.18
CA ALA A 41 2.17 3.08 5.87
C ALA A 41 3.19 2.61 4.84
N TYR A 42 4.28 3.35 4.66
CA TYR A 42 5.48 2.84 4.01
C TYR A 42 6.11 1.81 4.97
N ALA A 43 5.46 0.66 5.10
CA ALA A 43 6.13 -0.52 5.60
C ALA A 43 7.23 -0.79 4.58
N ALA A 44 8.49 -0.70 5.02
CA ALA A 44 9.61 -1.22 4.24
C ALA A 44 9.17 -2.59 3.71
N THR A 45 9.13 -2.72 2.39
CA THR A 45 8.72 -3.97 1.77
C THR A 45 9.58 -5.07 2.36
N ALA A 46 9.01 -6.23 2.69
CA ALA A 46 9.73 -7.40 3.19
C ALA A 46 10.58 -8.05 2.07
N THR A 47 11.20 -7.22 1.25
CA THR A 47 12.06 -7.57 0.12
C THR A 47 13.48 -7.66 0.66
N PRO A 48 14.12 -8.82 0.54
CA PRO A 48 15.51 -8.97 0.96
C PRO A 48 16.42 -8.04 0.15
N GLU A 49 17.50 -7.58 0.77
CA GLU A 49 18.50 -6.70 0.13
C GLU A 49 19.24 -7.40 -1.02
N VAL A 50 19.34 -8.74 -0.96
CA VAL A 50 19.99 -9.59 -1.96
C VAL A 50 19.11 -10.82 -2.21
N THR A 51 18.94 -11.20 -3.48
CA THR A 51 18.07 -12.32 -3.90
C THR A 51 18.74 -13.68 -3.84
N GLY A 52 20.05 -13.73 -3.57
CA GLY A 52 20.87 -14.95 -3.60
C GLY A 52 21.82 -15.09 -2.41
N ALA A 53 22.05 -16.34 -2.02
CA ALA A 53 22.97 -16.73 -0.96
C ALA A 53 23.56 -18.12 -1.26
N LYS A 54 24.83 -18.33 -0.93
CA LYS A 54 25.50 -19.64 -1.02
C LYS A 54 25.54 -20.29 0.35
N LEU A 55 24.75 -21.34 0.55
CA LEU A 55 24.59 -22.05 1.81
C LEU A 55 25.30 -23.41 1.72
N GLY A 56 26.41 -23.56 2.45
CA GLY A 56 27.12 -24.83 2.56
C GLY A 56 26.36 -25.82 3.46
N PHE A 57 26.38 -27.12 3.13
CA PHE A 57 25.83 -28.18 3.98
C PHE A 57 26.75 -29.40 4.03
N ILE A 58 26.75 -30.10 5.16
CA ILE A 58 27.34 -31.43 5.28
C ILE A 58 26.22 -32.45 5.07
N ALA A 59 26.48 -33.56 4.40
CA ALA A 59 25.49 -34.62 4.10
C ALA A 59 25.06 -35.40 5.36
N LEU A 60 24.40 -34.70 6.26
CA LEU A 60 23.80 -35.16 7.51
C LEU A 60 22.32 -34.74 7.52
N THR A 61 21.58 -35.24 8.51
CA THR A 61 20.13 -34.98 8.62
C THR A 61 19.79 -33.54 9.02
N ASP A 62 20.76 -32.77 9.51
CA ASP A 62 20.65 -31.36 9.86
C ASP A 62 20.50 -30.44 8.62
N ALA A 63 20.93 -30.89 7.44
CA ALA A 63 20.79 -30.17 6.17
C ALA A 63 19.39 -30.26 5.56
N ALA A 64 18.51 -31.11 6.10
CA ALA A 64 17.16 -31.32 5.57
C ALA A 64 16.34 -30.02 5.42
N PRO A 65 16.37 -29.05 6.35
CA PRO A 65 15.65 -27.79 6.18
C PRO A 65 16.12 -26.97 4.97
N LEU A 66 17.44 -26.95 4.67
CA LEU A 66 17.99 -26.20 3.54
C LEU A 66 17.59 -26.84 2.21
N MET A 67 17.66 -28.16 2.11
CA MET A 67 17.27 -28.92 0.92
C MET A 67 15.77 -28.77 0.64
N ILE A 68 14.94 -28.94 1.66
CA ILE A 68 13.49 -28.78 1.54
C ILE A 68 13.11 -27.33 1.20
N ALA A 69 13.81 -26.34 1.74
CA ALA A 69 13.55 -24.94 1.41
C ALA A 69 13.87 -24.60 -0.05
N LYS A 70 14.90 -25.22 -0.65
CA LYS A 70 15.21 -25.08 -2.08
C LYS A 70 14.21 -25.85 -2.95
N GLU A 71 13.96 -27.12 -2.65
CA GLU A 71 13.08 -27.98 -3.46
C GLU A 71 11.61 -27.57 -3.39
N LYS A 72 11.12 -27.13 -2.22
CA LYS A 72 9.73 -26.66 -2.06
C LYS A 72 9.56 -25.17 -2.38
N GLY A 73 10.59 -24.49 -2.90
CA GLY A 73 10.51 -23.08 -3.30
C GLY A 73 10.23 -22.12 -2.14
N LEU A 74 10.55 -22.50 -0.90
CA LEU A 74 10.35 -21.63 0.26
C LEU A 74 11.24 -20.39 0.18
N PHE A 75 12.47 -20.53 -0.33
CA PHE A 75 13.34 -19.36 -0.55
C PHE A 75 12.73 -18.37 -1.55
N ALA A 76 12.13 -18.86 -2.64
CA ALA A 76 11.44 -18.01 -3.61
C ALA A 76 10.21 -17.30 -3.02
N LYS A 77 9.46 -17.97 -2.13
CA LYS A 77 8.32 -17.36 -1.41
C LYS A 77 8.74 -16.16 -0.56
N PHE A 78 9.95 -16.17 0.00
CA PHE A 78 10.49 -15.09 0.82
C PHE A 78 11.42 -14.14 0.04
N GLY A 79 11.35 -14.13 -1.29
CA GLY A 79 12.09 -13.18 -2.12
C GLY A 79 13.56 -13.52 -2.38
N MET A 80 13.99 -14.74 -2.06
CA MET A 80 15.34 -15.25 -2.33
C MET A 80 15.33 -16.41 -3.36
N PRO A 81 15.02 -16.17 -4.64
CA PRO A 81 15.00 -17.22 -5.66
C PRO A 81 16.38 -17.83 -5.94
N ASP A 82 17.46 -17.05 -5.75
CA ASP A 82 18.81 -17.37 -6.22
C ASP A 82 19.68 -18.03 -5.13
N VAL A 83 19.07 -18.72 -4.15
CA VAL A 83 19.81 -19.44 -3.10
C VAL A 83 20.41 -20.73 -3.66
N GLU A 84 21.73 -20.91 -3.51
CA GLU A 84 22.46 -22.12 -3.87
C GLU A 84 22.79 -22.92 -2.60
N VAL A 85 22.46 -24.21 -2.58
CA VAL A 85 22.80 -25.12 -1.47
C VAL A 85 23.96 -26.00 -1.93
N LEU A 86 25.16 -25.75 -1.42
CA LEU A 86 26.43 -26.32 -1.86
C LEU A 86 26.97 -27.36 -0.84
N LYS A 87 27.63 -28.40 -1.33
CA LYS A 87 28.25 -29.46 -0.52
C LYS A 87 29.60 -29.03 0.06
#